data_AF-A0A174P9I1-F1
#
_entry.id   AF-A0A174P9I1-F1
#
_cell.length_a   1.000
_cell.length_b   1.000
_cell.length_c   1.000
_cell.angle_alpha   90.00
_cell.angle_beta   90.00
_cell.angle_gamma   90.00
#
_symmetry.space_group_name_H-M   'P 1'
#
loop_
_entity.id
_entity.type
_entity.pdbx_description
1 polymer ?
#
loop_
_entity_poly.entity_id
_entity_poly.type
_entity_poly.pdbx_seq_one_letter_code
_entity_poly.pdbx_strand_id
1 'polypeptide(L)'
;MKNRFVRLLRMGLPGLVLAALAGCAAPVGPEETSAPETQVYTVGGVELALPEAEGRFTVVPHPEEGAWRGENLLGVYETESYERGLEEDGRLWGSLFTLVRYEAADYESLLAYGTEPEAFARDADGRYYSFTDTDGSLYRGEDGPTPEEEARWAALQETIPQLRADFITRNGLEPFDEAALLAGPFTYEGEHRYLEYSGTYGTYVLALSQPERQGEGGIWCVERWYRPGGGSGLVFPQQDGQAAAAVYAARQAERDGGDLSYDSPEGAAVHWISEYCGALSVSSGELTEVDGPEGTGREGEPTMAAALAYVFSGRDSAELWGCKDPGSGPWIELLYRQELATLQEWFGACAWERVDAAEEAPWDDSAVPPYGSYTMRLLSDGDIILHWNSPYVAVYLDGEGQIWRCTSGYDQLYRSLAERWAWKVAQGTPGYFSALTDEDGPALLAGAEGDRPLPDPGAVEAAMEALTWTPVEPAPAEEPEGVTVTDASGYYRMTFCPGNLVYYYMDDYWNFWFQGTGEAELYPLLLEQTA
;
A
#
# COMPACT_ATOMS: atom_id res chain seq x y z
N MET A 1 11.39 45.36 -17.68
CA MET A 1 12.29 46.47 -18.05
C MET A 1 13.39 45.90 -18.94
N LYS A 2 13.33 46.20 -20.26
CA LYS A 2 14.34 46.00 -21.33
C LYS A 2 15.03 44.63 -21.52
N ASN A 3 14.59 43.98 -22.61
CA ASN A 3 15.35 43.16 -23.55
C ASN A 3 16.87 43.39 -23.58
N ARG A 4 17.63 42.31 -23.80
CA ARG A 4 18.71 42.29 -24.79
C ARG A 4 19.06 40.87 -25.25
N PHE A 5 18.67 40.59 -26.50
CA PHE A 5 19.34 39.69 -27.43
C PHE A 5 20.87 39.85 -27.36
N VAL A 6 21.60 38.73 -27.33
CA VAL A 6 22.93 38.63 -27.93
C VAL A 6 23.00 37.30 -28.71
N ARG A 7 23.32 37.45 -30.00
CA ARG A 7 23.56 36.41 -31.00
C ARG A 7 25.07 36.43 -31.29
N LEU A 8 25.64 35.27 -31.67
CA LEU A 8 27.02 34.97 -32.10
C LEU A 8 28.03 34.71 -30.95
N LEU A 9 28.87 33.66 -30.98
CA LEU A 9 29.66 33.13 -32.09
C LEU A 9 29.93 31.61 -32.03
N ARG A 10 30.11 31.03 -33.22
CA ARG A 10 30.69 29.70 -33.52
C ARG A 10 32.04 29.46 -32.83
N MET A 11 32.22 28.28 -32.25
CA MET A 11 33.47 27.51 -32.06
C MET A 11 33.09 26.32 -31.17
N GLY A 12 33.34 25.04 -31.41
CA GLY A 12 33.79 24.23 -32.53
C GLY A 12 33.57 22.78 -32.07
N LEU A 13 33.03 21.91 -32.93
CA LEU A 13 32.91 20.47 -32.67
C LEU A 13 34.29 19.82 -32.45
N PRO A 14 34.32 18.74 -31.69
CA PRO A 14 34.73 17.44 -32.25
C PRO A 14 33.72 16.36 -31.81
N GLY A 15 33.34 15.33 -32.55
CA GLY A 15 33.72 14.79 -33.86
C GLY A 15 33.09 13.40 -33.90
N LEU A 16 31.94 13.26 -34.57
CA LEU A 16 31.27 11.97 -34.78
C LEU A 16 31.96 11.28 -35.97
N VAL A 17 32.53 10.10 -35.77
CA VAL A 17 33.19 9.33 -36.83
C VAL A 17 32.14 8.48 -37.54
N LEU A 18 31.70 8.91 -38.73
CA LEU A 18 31.02 8.05 -39.69
C LEU A 18 32.05 7.26 -40.51
N ALA A 19 32.03 5.94 -40.42
CA ALA A 19 32.74 5.07 -41.35
C ALA A 19 31.76 4.55 -42.41
N ALA A 20 31.86 5.07 -43.64
CA ALA A 20 31.16 4.54 -44.80
C ALA A 20 32.13 3.67 -45.62
N LEU A 21 31.80 2.38 -45.78
CA LEU A 21 32.46 1.50 -46.75
C LEU A 21 31.51 1.24 -47.92
N ALA A 22 31.98 1.56 -49.12
CA ALA A 22 31.30 1.31 -50.38
C ALA A 22 31.94 0.13 -51.13
N GLY A 23 31.12 -0.72 -51.73
CA GLY A 23 31.46 -1.43 -52.97
C GLY A 23 31.09 -2.91 -53.04
N CYS A 24 30.01 -3.23 -53.76
CA CYS A 24 29.99 -3.99 -55.03
C CYS A 24 28.64 -4.70 -55.26
N ALA A 25 28.09 -4.58 -56.47
CA ALA A 25 26.79 -5.10 -56.88
C ALA A 25 26.86 -6.55 -57.43
N ALA A 26 25.90 -7.40 -57.03
CA ALA A 26 25.47 -8.65 -57.69
C ALA A 26 24.06 -9.06 -57.18
N PRO A 27 23.33 -10.01 -57.81
CA PRO A 27 21.94 -9.86 -58.27
C PRO A 27 20.83 -10.10 -57.23
N VAL A 28 19.66 -9.53 -57.53
CA VAL A 28 18.40 -9.57 -56.77
C VAL A 28 17.89 -11.01 -56.59
N GLY A 29 17.95 -11.51 -55.35
CA GLY A 29 17.19 -12.66 -54.85
C GLY A 29 15.82 -12.24 -54.29
N PRO A 30 14.94 -13.19 -53.93
CA PRO A 30 13.56 -12.90 -53.53
C PRO A 30 13.55 -12.00 -52.28
N GLU A 31 12.58 -11.07 -52.20
CA GLU A 31 12.35 -10.16 -51.07
C GLU A 31 12.49 -10.91 -49.73
N GLU A 32 13.66 -10.81 -49.13
CA GLU A 32 13.81 -10.90 -47.69
C GLU A 32 13.05 -9.69 -47.16
N THR A 33 11.98 -9.93 -46.41
CA THR A 33 11.41 -8.93 -45.50
C THR A 33 12.56 -8.41 -44.65
N SER A 34 13.10 -7.24 -45.02
CA SER A 34 14.20 -6.60 -44.34
C SER A 34 13.80 -6.40 -42.89
N ALA A 35 14.61 -6.90 -41.96
CA ALA A 35 14.46 -6.58 -40.56
C ALA A 35 14.33 -5.05 -40.41
N PRO A 36 13.44 -4.55 -39.53
CA PRO A 36 13.31 -3.12 -39.31
C PRO A 36 14.69 -2.55 -39.01
N GLU A 37 15.07 -1.47 -39.70
CA GLU A 37 16.30 -0.74 -39.39
C GLU A 37 16.28 -0.38 -37.89
N THR A 38 17.42 -0.45 -37.22
CA THR A 38 17.51 -0.30 -35.75
C THR A 38 18.50 0.80 -35.43
N GLN A 39 18.08 1.77 -34.63
CA GLN A 39 18.94 2.86 -34.19
C GLN A 39 19.52 2.54 -32.81
N VAL A 40 20.85 2.66 -32.69
CA VAL A 40 21.57 2.37 -31.45
C VAL A 40 22.01 3.66 -30.78
N TYR A 41 21.73 3.76 -29.48
CA TYR A 41 22.06 4.88 -28.61
C TYR A 41 23.10 4.42 -27.58
N THR A 42 24.24 5.11 -27.49
CA THR A 42 25.30 4.80 -26.52
C THR A 42 25.35 5.89 -25.45
N VAL A 43 25.16 5.52 -24.19
CA VAL A 43 25.18 6.42 -23.03
C VAL A 43 25.76 5.69 -21.82
N GLY A 44 26.48 6.38 -20.93
CA GLY A 44 26.90 5.78 -19.65
C GLY A 44 27.70 4.47 -19.74
N GLY A 45 28.26 4.13 -20.91
CA GLY A 45 28.96 2.86 -21.17
C GLY A 45 28.07 1.70 -21.64
N VAL A 46 26.76 1.92 -21.84
CA VAL A 46 25.80 0.93 -22.35
C VAL A 46 25.20 1.37 -23.68
N GLU A 47 24.68 0.41 -24.44
CA GLU A 47 24.01 0.59 -25.72
C GLU A 47 22.54 0.16 -25.63
N LEU A 48 21.63 1.02 -26.07
CA LEU A 48 20.21 0.73 -26.22
C LEU A 48 19.85 0.76 -27.71
N ALA A 49 19.32 -0.33 -28.25
CA ALA A 49 18.77 -0.36 -29.59
C ALA A 49 17.27 -0.11 -29.53
N LEU A 50 16.81 0.87 -30.31
CA LEU A 50 15.39 1.11 -30.53
C LEU A 50 15.08 0.80 -32.01
N PRO A 51 13.92 0.19 -32.31
CA PRO A 51 13.49 0.03 -33.70
C PRO A 51 13.44 1.41 -34.38
N GLU A 52 13.91 1.52 -35.63
CA GLU A 52 13.65 2.70 -36.45
C GLU A 52 12.15 2.78 -36.69
N ALA A 53 11.48 3.46 -35.77
CA ALA A 53 10.15 3.93 -35.98
C ALA A 53 10.32 5.33 -36.57
N GLU A 54 10.32 5.46 -37.91
CA GLU A 54 10.14 6.69 -38.71
C GLU A 54 10.09 8.06 -37.97
N GLY A 55 11.10 8.45 -37.20
CA GLY A 55 11.08 9.68 -36.39
C GLY A 55 10.04 9.72 -35.24
N ARG A 56 9.69 8.59 -34.65
CA ARG A 56 8.63 8.45 -33.61
C ARG A 56 9.13 8.51 -32.17
N PHE A 57 10.45 8.44 -31.97
CA PHE A 57 11.03 8.53 -30.63
C PHE A 57 11.90 9.77 -30.48
N THR A 58 11.63 10.52 -29.43
CA THR A 58 12.54 11.53 -28.92
C THR A 58 13.34 10.90 -27.80
N VAL A 59 14.66 10.81 -27.98
CA VAL A 59 15.57 10.26 -27.00
C VAL A 59 16.34 11.40 -26.33
N VAL A 60 16.17 11.53 -25.02
CA VAL A 60 16.79 12.58 -24.21
C VAL A 60 17.89 11.96 -23.35
N PRO A 61 19.18 12.28 -23.59
CA PRO A 61 20.26 11.83 -22.72
C PRO A 61 20.22 12.58 -21.38
N HIS A 62 20.38 11.85 -20.27
CA HIS A 62 20.40 12.38 -18.91
C HIS A 62 19.24 13.34 -18.60
N PRO A 63 17.98 12.88 -18.67
CA PRO A 63 16.83 13.72 -18.33
C PRO A 63 16.88 14.14 -16.85
N GLU A 64 16.51 15.40 -16.58
CA GLU A 64 16.46 15.95 -15.21
C GLU A 64 15.33 15.30 -14.38
N GLU A 65 14.23 14.93 -15.05
CA GLU A 65 13.13 14.16 -14.47
C GLU A 65 13.36 12.66 -14.72
N GLY A 66 13.12 11.84 -13.69
CA GLY A 66 13.29 10.38 -13.74
C GLY A 66 13.32 9.78 -12.33
N ALA A 67 14.00 8.66 -12.16
CA ALA A 67 13.94 7.91 -10.91
C ALA A 67 14.65 8.59 -9.74
N TRP A 68 14.13 8.37 -8.53
CA TRP A 68 14.75 8.77 -7.28
C TRP A 68 15.99 7.89 -6.99
N ARG A 69 17.10 8.50 -6.57
CA ARG A 69 18.41 7.87 -6.25
C ARG A 69 19.16 7.17 -7.40
N GLY A 70 18.55 6.97 -8.56
CA GLY A 70 19.20 6.40 -9.74
C GLY A 70 19.86 7.46 -10.63
N GLU A 71 20.83 7.02 -11.45
CA GLU A 71 21.33 7.80 -12.57
C GLU A 71 20.43 7.62 -13.79
N ASN A 72 19.70 8.67 -14.16
CA ASN A 72 18.93 8.69 -15.40
C ASN A 72 19.91 8.73 -16.59
N LEU A 73 19.93 7.66 -17.39
CA LEU A 73 20.81 7.56 -18.55
C LEU A 73 20.12 8.10 -19.80
N LEU A 74 18.92 7.61 -20.11
CA LEU A 74 18.13 8.01 -21.28
C LEU A 74 16.65 8.03 -20.96
N GLY A 75 15.95 9.11 -21.32
CA GLY A 75 14.49 9.13 -21.43
C GLY A 75 14.09 8.85 -22.88
N VAL A 76 13.13 7.94 -23.08
CA VAL A 76 12.59 7.59 -24.40
C VAL A 76 11.12 8.01 -24.43
N TYR A 77 10.78 8.93 -25.33
CA TYR A 77 9.45 9.53 -25.43
C TYR A 77 8.87 9.35 -26.83
N GLU A 78 7.55 9.28 -26.93
CA GLU A 78 6.83 9.45 -28.19
C GLU A 78 6.97 10.90 -28.67
N THR A 79 7.53 11.09 -29.87
CA THR A 79 7.98 12.40 -30.35
C THR A 79 6.87 13.45 -30.37
N GLU A 80 5.66 13.11 -30.82
CA GLU A 80 4.58 14.10 -30.94
C GLU A 80 4.09 14.56 -29.56
N SER A 81 3.89 13.63 -28.62
CA SER A 81 3.54 13.94 -27.23
C SER A 81 4.60 14.81 -26.59
N TYR A 82 5.88 14.46 -26.77
CA TYR A 82 7.01 15.20 -26.20
C TYR A 82 7.06 16.64 -26.72
N GLU A 83 6.99 16.83 -28.04
CA GLU A 83 7.08 18.14 -28.67
C GLU A 83 5.88 19.02 -28.31
N ARG A 84 4.65 18.49 -28.37
CA ARG A 84 3.45 19.24 -27.99
C ARG A 84 3.41 19.57 -26.51
N GLY A 85 3.78 18.62 -25.65
CA GLY A 85 3.89 18.84 -24.21
C GLY A 85 4.78 20.01 -23.86
N LEU A 86 5.99 20.02 -24.42
CA LEU A 86 6.93 21.12 -24.24
C LEU A 86 6.42 22.46 -24.79
N GLU A 87 5.70 22.45 -25.91
CA GLU A 87 5.13 23.67 -26.50
C GLU A 87 3.91 24.23 -25.73
N GLU A 88 3.02 23.36 -25.25
CA GLU A 88 1.72 23.74 -24.69
C GLU A 88 1.76 24.05 -23.19
N ASP A 89 2.39 23.18 -22.38
CA ASP A 89 2.42 23.33 -20.91
C ASP A 89 3.82 23.19 -20.29
N GLY A 90 4.84 22.89 -21.10
CA GLY A 90 6.23 22.77 -20.67
C GLY A 90 6.56 21.44 -19.99
N ARG A 91 5.69 20.42 -20.08
CA ARG A 91 5.90 19.10 -19.46
C ARG A 91 6.40 18.06 -20.45
N LEU A 92 7.05 17.03 -19.91
CA LEU A 92 7.56 15.88 -20.66
C LEU A 92 6.48 14.80 -20.80
N TRP A 93 5.69 14.88 -21.86
CA TRP A 93 4.62 13.90 -22.14
C TRP A 93 5.10 12.73 -23.02
N GLY A 94 4.33 11.63 -23.00
CA GLY A 94 4.55 10.46 -23.84
C GLY A 94 5.80 9.64 -23.50
N SER A 95 6.21 9.61 -22.24
CA SER A 95 7.33 8.76 -21.81
C SER A 95 7.00 7.28 -22.00
N LEU A 96 7.84 6.58 -22.75
CA LEU A 96 7.76 5.12 -22.89
C LEU A 96 8.50 4.43 -21.73
N PHE A 97 9.68 4.95 -21.39
CA PHE A 97 10.44 4.60 -20.19
C PHE A 97 11.62 5.55 -20.02
N THR A 98 12.12 5.64 -18.78
CA THR A 98 13.47 6.12 -18.50
C THR A 98 14.38 4.94 -18.19
N LEU A 99 15.50 4.82 -18.91
CA LEU A 99 16.59 3.91 -18.57
C LEU A 99 17.38 4.49 -17.40
N VAL A 100 17.36 3.78 -16.28
CA VAL A 100 18.00 4.17 -15.04
C VAL A 100 19.05 3.15 -14.66
N ARG A 101 20.19 3.63 -14.13
CA ARG A 101 21.20 2.81 -13.48
C ARG A 101 21.27 3.14 -11.99
N TYR A 102 21.21 2.11 -11.15
CA TYR A 102 21.38 2.23 -9.70
C TYR A 102 22.70 1.62 -9.27
N GLU A 103 23.40 2.29 -8.37
CA GLU A 103 24.41 1.63 -7.54
C GLU A 103 23.71 0.63 -6.61
N ALA A 104 24.40 -0.46 -6.26
CA ALA A 104 23.80 -1.53 -5.43
C ALA A 104 23.22 -0.99 -4.12
N ALA A 105 23.92 -0.06 -3.46
CA ALA A 105 23.45 0.56 -2.21
C ALA A 105 22.14 1.35 -2.38
N ASP A 106 21.99 2.08 -3.48
CA ASP A 106 20.78 2.85 -3.76
C ASP A 106 19.61 1.93 -4.11
N TYR A 107 19.87 0.88 -4.89
CA TYR A 107 18.87 -0.15 -5.23
C TYR A 107 18.36 -0.88 -3.98
N GLU A 108 19.27 -1.41 -3.15
CA GLU A 108 18.95 -2.09 -1.90
C GLU A 108 18.20 -1.16 -0.92
N SER A 109 18.58 0.13 -0.87
CA SER A 109 17.88 1.12 -0.06
C SER A 109 16.45 1.35 -0.54
N LEU A 110 16.18 1.39 -1.85
CA LEU A 110 14.82 1.52 -2.39
C LEU A 110 13.95 0.34 -1.98
N LEU A 111 14.48 -0.89 -2.12
CA LEU A 111 13.78 -2.11 -1.69
C LEU A 111 13.50 -2.12 -0.18
N ALA A 112 14.46 -1.67 0.64
CA ALA A 112 14.26 -1.57 2.09
C ALA A 112 13.19 -0.54 2.49
N TYR A 113 12.93 0.47 1.64
CA TYR A 113 11.83 1.43 1.81
C TYR A 113 10.50 0.95 1.21
N GLY A 114 10.45 -0.26 0.65
CA GLY A 114 9.25 -0.78 -0.02
C GLY A 114 8.98 -0.15 -1.39
N THR A 115 10.00 0.47 -2.01
CA THR A 115 9.91 0.93 -3.40
C THR A 115 10.45 -0.16 -4.31
N GLU A 116 9.70 -0.50 -5.36
CA GLU A 116 10.07 -1.49 -6.38
C GLU A 116 10.63 -0.77 -7.62
N PRO A 117 11.97 -0.75 -7.83
CA PRO A 117 12.59 -0.04 -8.95
C PRO A 117 12.44 -0.77 -10.29
N GLU A 118 11.90 -1.98 -10.30
CA GLU A 118 11.72 -2.85 -11.47
C GLU A 118 13.02 -3.16 -12.21
N ALA A 119 14.08 -3.51 -11.46
CA ALA A 119 15.35 -3.88 -12.06
C ALA A 119 15.20 -5.16 -12.90
N PHE A 120 15.74 -5.14 -14.12
CA PHE A 120 15.69 -6.28 -15.05
C PHE A 120 17.07 -6.82 -15.43
N ALA A 121 18.14 -6.11 -15.07
CA ALA A 121 19.50 -6.53 -15.36
C ALA A 121 20.50 -6.02 -14.31
N ARG A 122 21.62 -6.73 -14.19
CA ARG A 122 22.75 -6.37 -13.33
C ARG A 122 24.07 -6.47 -14.12
N ASP A 123 25.01 -5.57 -13.86
CA ASP A 123 26.36 -5.66 -14.43
C ASP A 123 27.38 -6.35 -13.49
N ALA A 124 28.59 -6.55 -14.00
CA ALA A 124 29.69 -7.18 -13.26
C ALA A 124 30.18 -6.36 -12.05
N ASP A 125 29.92 -5.05 -12.01
CA ASP A 125 30.25 -4.18 -10.88
C ASP A 125 29.15 -4.20 -9.81
N GLY A 126 28.00 -4.82 -10.12
CA GLY A 126 26.86 -4.96 -9.22
C GLY A 126 25.80 -3.88 -9.36
N ARG A 127 25.84 -3.06 -10.41
CA ARG A 127 24.85 -2.01 -10.67
C ARG A 127 23.62 -2.58 -11.33
N TYR A 128 22.46 -2.04 -10.97
CA TYR A 128 21.15 -2.49 -11.45
C TYR A 128 20.61 -1.56 -12.53
N TYR A 129 19.89 -2.13 -13.48
CA TYR A 129 19.29 -1.39 -14.58
C TYR A 129 17.77 -1.58 -14.60
N SER A 130 17.05 -0.47 -14.72
CA SER A 130 15.59 -0.44 -14.79
C SER A 130 15.11 0.37 -15.97
N PHE A 131 13.91 0.02 -16.44
CA PHE A 131 13.08 0.90 -17.26
C PHE A 131 11.96 1.35 -16.35
N THR A 132 12.07 2.57 -15.83
CA THR A 132 11.02 3.14 -14.96
C THR A 132 10.01 3.86 -15.83
N ASP A 133 8.73 3.53 -15.65
CA ASP A 133 7.65 4.34 -16.20
C ASP A 133 7.66 5.71 -15.52
N THR A 134 7.39 6.76 -16.28
CA THR A 134 7.20 8.09 -15.74
C THR A 134 5.83 8.57 -16.22
N ASP A 135 4.76 8.08 -15.58
CA ASP A 135 3.35 8.49 -15.74
C ASP A 135 2.97 8.92 -17.18
N GLY A 136 3.49 8.20 -18.17
CA GLY A 136 3.70 8.72 -19.51
C GLY A 136 2.47 8.55 -20.39
N SER A 137 1.41 9.28 -20.10
CA SER A 137 0.22 9.24 -20.95
C SER A 137 0.53 9.79 -22.35
N LEU A 138 -0.02 9.13 -23.36
CA LEU A 138 -0.04 9.65 -24.73
C LEU A 138 -0.81 10.98 -24.75
N TYR A 139 -0.18 12.04 -25.24
CA TYR A 139 -0.72 13.41 -25.13
C TYR A 139 -1.06 14.00 -26.50
N ARG A 140 -2.28 14.54 -26.63
CA ARG A 140 -2.77 15.22 -27.83
C ARG A 140 -3.55 16.52 -27.52
N GLY A 141 -3.35 17.10 -26.33
CA GLY A 141 -4.08 18.29 -25.88
C GLY A 141 -5.56 18.02 -25.57
N GLU A 142 -6.42 19.03 -25.74
CA GLU A 142 -7.86 18.94 -25.43
C GLU A 142 -8.63 17.88 -26.23
N ASP A 143 -8.15 17.56 -27.44
CA ASP A 143 -8.81 16.60 -28.34
C ASP A 143 -8.64 15.14 -27.89
N GLY A 144 -7.62 14.86 -27.06
CA GLY A 144 -7.26 13.50 -26.64
C GLY A 144 -6.71 12.63 -27.78
N PRO A 145 -6.12 11.48 -27.46
CA PRO A 145 -5.64 10.54 -28.47
C PRO A 145 -6.80 9.85 -29.19
N THR A 146 -6.62 9.57 -30.48
CA THR A 146 -7.56 8.74 -31.24
C THR A 146 -7.35 7.26 -30.91
N PRO A 147 -8.37 6.38 -31.11
CA PRO A 147 -8.22 4.94 -30.87
C PRO A 147 -7.10 4.28 -31.69
N GLU A 148 -6.78 4.83 -32.87
CA GLU A 148 -5.66 4.34 -33.68
C GLU A 148 -4.30 4.68 -33.06
N GLU A 149 -4.17 5.87 -32.47
CA GLU A 149 -2.96 6.29 -31.75
C GLU A 149 -2.79 5.53 -30.45
N GLU A 150 -3.86 5.29 -29.71
CA GLU A 150 -3.85 4.44 -28.51
C GLU A 150 -3.43 3.00 -28.84
N ALA A 151 -3.96 2.41 -29.92
CA ALA A 151 -3.57 1.08 -30.36
C ALA A 151 -2.10 1.00 -30.77
N ARG A 152 -1.57 2.07 -31.40
CA ARG A 152 -0.14 2.17 -31.75
C ARG A 152 0.73 2.31 -30.50
N TRP A 153 0.30 3.11 -29.52
CA TRP A 153 0.98 3.26 -28.23
C TRP A 153 1.04 1.95 -27.46
N ALA A 154 -0.07 1.22 -27.37
CA ALA A 154 -0.12 -0.11 -26.77
C ALA A 154 0.85 -1.09 -27.47
N ALA A 155 0.88 -1.09 -28.80
CA ALA A 155 1.80 -1.92 -29.57
C ALA A 155 3.28 -1.57 -29.31
N LEU A 156 3.62 -0.31 -29.00
CA LEU A 156 4.97 0.08 -28.61
C LEU A 156 5.33 -0.45 -27.21
N GLN A 157 4.42 -0.32 -26.24
CA GLN A 157 4.62 -0.87 -24.90
C GLN A 157 4.82 -2.40 -24.92
N GLU A 158 4.10 -3.11 -25.79
CA GLU A 158 4.28 -4.55 -26.00
C GLU A 158 5.69 -4.95 -26.48
N THR A 159 6.50 -4.00 -26.98
CA THR A 159 7.90 -4.26 -27.39
C THR A 159 8.92 -4.15 -26.25
N ILE A 160 8.53 -3.57 -25.11
CA ILE A 160 9.44 -3.31 -23.98
C ILE A 160 10.18 -4.58 -23.50
N PRO A 161 9.52 -5.75 -23.35
CA PRO A 161 10.22 -6.97 -22.94
C PRO A 161 11.33 -7.39 -23.92
N GLN A 162 11.12 -7.22 -25.23
CA GLN A 162 12.12 -7.52 -26.25
C GLN A 162 13.26 -6.50 -26.22
N LEU A 163 12.98 -5.22 -25.93
CA LEU A 163 14.00 -4.20 -25.72
C LEU A 163 14.89 -4.52 -24.50
N ARG A 164 14.28 -4.95 -23.38
CA ARG A 164 15.02 -5.42 -22.19
C ARG A 164 15.94 -6.60 -22.54
N ALA A 165 15.47 -7.58 -23.32
CA ALA A 165 16.24 -8.74 -23.73
C ALA A 165 17.42 -8.40 -24.68
N ASP A 166 17.22 -7.51 -25.66
CA ASP A 166 18.31 -7.00 -26.51
C ASP A 166 19.32 -6.22 -25.66
N PHE A 167 18.85 -5.33 -24.78
CA PHE A 167 19.71 -4.54 -23.89
C PHE A 167 20.61 -5.43 -23.03
N ILE A 168 20.07 -6.48 -22.41
CA ILE A 168 20.86 -7.46 -21.64
C ILE A 168 21.95 -8.08 -22.51
N THR A 169 21.55 -8.63 -23.66
CA THR A 169 22.46 -9.39 -24.54
C THR A 169 23.55 -8.51 -25.12
N ARG A 170 23.19 -7.31 -25.58
CA ARG A 170 24.08 -6.34 -26.22
C ARG A 170 25.14 -5.82 -25.26
N ASN A 171 24.78 -5.61 -24.00
CA ASN A 171 25.67 -5.05 -22.99
C ASN A 171 26.38 -6.12 -22.16
N GLY A 172 26.12 -7.40 -22.40
CA GLY A 172 26.72 -8.50 -21.64
C GLY A 172 26.32 -8.48 -20.16
N LEU A 173 25.09 -8.07 -19.87
CA LEU A 173 24.54 -7.99 -18.52
C LEU A 173 24.01 -9.35 -18.07
N GLU A 174 23.92 -9.53 -16.76
CA GLU A 174 23.20 -10.65 -16.16
C GLU A 174 21.70 -10.31 -16.10
N PRO A 175 20.80 -11.19 -16.58
CA PRO A 175 19.37 -11.04 -16.36
C PRO A 175 19.07 -11.03 -14.86
N PHE A 176 18.21 -10.13 -14.41
CA PHE A 176 17.79 -10.03 -13.03
C PHE A 176 16.27 -10.01 -12.95
N ASP A 177 15.71 -10.79 -12.00
CA ASP A 177 14.27 -10.92 -11.80
C ASP A 177 13.92 -10.40 -10.40
N GLU A 178 13.61 -9.10 -10.33
CA GLU A 178 13.20 -8.45 -9.09
C GLU A 178 11.92 -9.04 -8.52
N ALA A 179 10.95 -9.38 -9.38
CA ALA A 179 9.70 -9.99 -8.94
C ALA A 179 9.95 -11.35 -8.29
N ALA A 180 10.88 -12.15 -8.83
CA ALA A 180 11.31 -13.40 -8.21
C ALA A 180 12.07 -13.18 -6.89
N LEU A 181 12.89 -12.12 -6.77
CA LEU A 181 13.53 -11.75 -5.50
C LEU A 181 12.47 -11.41 -4.44
N LEU A 182 11.51 -10.55 -4.78
CA LEU A 182 10.46 -10.10 -3.87
C LEU A 182 9.56 -11.27 -3.44
N ALA A 183 9.13 -12.10 -4.40
CA ALA A 183 8.29 -13.27 -4.16
C ALA A 183 9.03 -14.45 -3.51
N GLY A 184 10.37 -14.47 -3.63
CA GLY A 184 11.23 -15.52 -3.09
C GLY A 184 11.19 -15.58 -1.56
N PRO A 185 11.40 -16.76 -0.97
CA PRO A 185 11.37 -16.91 0.49
C PRO A 185 12.57 -16.27 1.17
N PHE A 186 13.70 -16.20 0.46
CA PHE A 186 14.98 -15.77 0.98
C PHE A 186 15.77 -14.98 -0.06
N THR A 187 16.61 -14.07 0.41
CA THR A 187 17.54 -13.24 -0.36
C THR A 187 18.90 -13.95 -0.48
N TYR A 188 19.32 -14.63 0.58
CA TYR A 188 20.59 -15.33 0.64
C TYR A 188 20.38 -16.84 0.66
N GLU A 189 21.28 -17.57 0.01
CA GLU A 189 21.29 -19.02 0.02
C GLU A 189 21.75 -19.57 1.38
N GLY A 190 21.42 -20.83 1.66
CA GLY A 190 22.00 -21.58 2.77
C GLY A 190 21.05 -21.84 3.94
N GLU A 191 21.58 -21.74 5.16
CA GLU A 191 20.81 -22.01 6.37
C GLU A 191 20.01 -20.79 6.82
N HIS A 192 18.73 -21.01 7.11
CA HIS A 192 17.81 -19.98 7.60
C HIS A 192 17.30 -20.30 9.01
N ARG A 193 17.00 -19.25 9.76
CA ARG A 193 16.37 -19.29 11.07
C ARG A 193 15.27 -18.25 11.18
N TYR A 194 14.28 -18.53 12.02
CA TYR A 194 13.18 -17.62 12.29
C TYR A 194 13.12 -17.31 13.78
N LEU A 195 13.11 -16.03 14.09
CA LEU A 195 12.94 -15.54 15.45
C LEU A 195 11.72 -14.64 15.51
N GLU A 196 10.78 -14.96 16.39
CA GLU A 196 9.70 -14.05 16.75
C GLU A 196 10.19 -13.06 17.80
N TYR A 197 9.84 -11.80 17.59
CA TYR A 197 10.10 -10.69 18.49
C TYR A 197 8.78 -9.97 18.79
N SER A 198 8.38 -9.93 20.05
CA SER A 198 7.22 -9.15 20.51
C SER A 198 7.69 -7.94 21.31
N GLY A 199 7.51 -6.74 20.77
CA GLY A 199 7.95 -5.51 21.42
C GLY A 199 6.91 -4.39 21.38
N THR A 200 7.35 -3.18 21.73
CA THR A 200 6.49 -1.99 21.81
C THR A 200 5.78 -1.65 20.49
N TYR A 201 6.35 -2.06 19.35
CA TYR A 201 5.84 -1.77 18.00
C TYR A 201 5.13 -2.97 17.35
N GLY A 202 4.67 -3.92 18.16
CA GLY A 202 4.01 -5.14 17.71
C GLY A 202 4.94 -6.35 17.67
N THR A 203 4.38 -7.45 17.15
CA THR A 203 5.10 -8.72 16.95
C THR A 203 5.65 -8.79 15.54
N TYR A 204 6.88 -9.29 15.39
CA TYR A 204 7.56 -9.50 14.13
C TYR A 204 8.14 -10.90 14.10
N VAL A 205 8.10 -11.56 12.95
CA VAL A 205 8.92 -12.74 12.67
C VAL A 205 10.07 -12.29 11.79
N LEU A 206 11.30 -12.58 12.21
CA LEU A 206 12.53 -12.21 11.50
C LEU A 206 13.08 -13.44 10.80
N ALA A 207 13.28 -13.39 9.48
CA ALA A 207 14.08 -14.39 8.79
C ALA A 207 15.55 -13.99 8.84
N LEU A 208 16.38 -14.92 9.29
CA LEU A 208 17.81 -14.75 9.42
C LEU A 208 18.57 -15.74 8.55
N SER A 209 19.70 -15.30 8.03
CA SER A 209 20.62 -16.12 7.24
C SER A 209 22.06 -15.67 7.42
N GLN A 210 22.96 -16.42 6.78
CA GLN A 210 24.38 -16.10 6.74
C GLN A 210 24.78 -15.62 5.34
N PRO A 211 24.90 -14.29 5.10
CA PRO A 211 25.06 -13.77 3.75
C PRO A 211 26.45 -14.07 3.16
N GLU A 212 27.47 -14.21 4.02
CA GLU A 212 28.88 -14.14 3.58
C GLU A 212 29.62 -15.48 3.67
N ARG A 213 29.43 -16.21 4.76
CA ARG A 213 30.05 -17.53 5.00
C ARG A 213 29.05 -18.42 5.70
N GLN A 214 28.85 -19.62 5.16
CA GLN A 214 27.93 -20.60 5.72
C GLN A 214 28.55 -21.42 6.86
N GLY A 215 27.74 -21.79 7.84
CA GLY A 215 28.07 -22.64 8.97
C GLY A 215 28.84 -21.95 10.09
N GLU A 216 29.60 -22.75 10.84
CA GLU A 216 30.36 -22.28 12.01
C GLU A 216 31.35 -21.17 11.63
N GLY A 217 31.19 -20.01 12.28
CA GLY A 217 32.01 -18.83 12.05
C GLY A 217 31.58 -17.93 10.90
N GLY A 218 30.40 -18.20 10.32
CA GLY A 218 29.65 -17.22 9.53
C GLY A 218 28.95 -16.20 10.41
N ILE A 219 28.84 -14.96 9.92
CA ILE A 219 27.96 -13.95 10.53
C ILE A 219 26.50 -14.20 10.14
N TRP A 220 25.58 -13.81 11.01
CA TRP A 220 24.15 -13.79 10.76
C TRP A 220 23.65 -12.38 10.44
N CYS A 221 22.60 -12.27 9.63
CA CYS A 221 21.84 -11.05 9.43
C CYS A 221 20.35 -11.33 9.44
N VAL A 222 19.55 -10.33 9.81
CA VAL A 222 18.12 -10.28 9.45
C VAL A 222 18.05 -9.91 7.97
N GLU A 223 17.44 -10.76 7.16
CA GLU A 223 17.26 -10.53 5.72
C GLU A 223 15.82 -10.14 5.37
N ARG A 224 14.85 -10.53 6.20
CA ARG A 224 13.44 -10.17 6.06
C ARG A 224 12.76 -10.03 7.42
N TRP A 225 11.74 -9.20 7.47
CA TRP A 225 10.77 -9.18 8.57
C TRP A 225 9.37 -9.46 8.05
N TYR A 226 8.54 -10.07 8.89
CA TYR A 226 7.12 -10.35 8.66
C TYR A 226 6.31 -9.87 9.86
N ARG A 227 5.11 -9.37 9.64
CA ARG A 227 4.16 -9.04 10.72
C ARG A 227 2.98 -10.02 10.74
N PRO A 228 2.45 -10.38 11.93
CA PRO A 228 1.14 -11.00 12.03
C PRO A 228 0.07 -10.07 11.45
N GLY A 229 -0.78 -10.58 10.58
CA GLY A 229 -1.70 -9.70 9.84
C GLY A 229 -1.11 -9.18 8.52
N GLY A 230 0.07 -9.64 8.10
CA GLY A 230 0.61 -9.30 6.79
C GLY A 230 1.55 -8.11 6.82
N GLY A 231 2.22 -7.91 5.69
CA GLY A 231 3.33 -6.97 5.59
C GLY A 231 4.65 -7.70 5.81
N SER A 232 5.54 -7.52 4.84
CA SER A 232 6.89 -8.04 4.88
C SER A 232 7.83 -7.06 4.21
N GLY A 233 9.07 -7.01 4.65
CA GLY A 233 10.08 -6.18 4.02
C GLY A 233 11.41 -6.90 3.88
N LEU A 234 12.13 -6.60 2.80
CA LEU A 234 13.54 -6.92 2.67
C LEU A 234 14.35 -6.06 3.63
N VAL A 235 15.37 -6.67 4.23
CA VAL A 235 16.29 -6.00 5.13
C VAL A 235 17.67 -6.00 4.51
N PHE A 236 18.17 -4.79 4.28
CA PHE A 236 19.56 -4.53 3.95
C PHE A 236 20.17 -3.64 5.04
N PRO A 237 21.45 -3.83 5.39
CA PRO A 237 22.10 -3.01 6.39
C PRO A 237 22.21 -1.58 5.87
N GLN A 238 21.58 -0.63 6.54
CA GLN A 238 21.61 0.77 6.13
C GLN A 238 22.89 1.43 6.62
N GLN A 239 23.92 1.42 5.77
CA GLN A 239 25.14 2.19 5.99
C GLN A 239 25.38 3.09 4.77
N ASP A 240 25.35 4.41 5.00
CA ASP A 240 25.34 5.43 3.94
C ASP A 240 26.30 5.12 2.78
N GLY A 241 25.71 4.85 1.60
CA GLY A 241 26.42 4.63 0.35
C GLY A 241 27.16 3.29 0.23
N GLN A 242 26.91 2.33 1.12
CA GLN A 242 27.51 0.99 1.06
C GLN A 242 26.46 -0.06 0.73
N ALA A 243 26.81 -0.94 -0.21
CA ALA A 243 26.00 -2.10 -0.54
C ALA A 243 26.09 -3.16 0.59
N ALA A 244 25.05 -3.95 0.75
CA ALA A 244 24.90 -4.97 1.77
C ALA A 244 26.09 -5.93 1.79
N ALA A 245 26.53 -6.40 0.62
CA ALA A 245 27.70 -7.26 0.48
C ALA A 245 28.99 -6.63 1.05
N ALA A 246 29.20 -5.32 0.86
CA ALA A 246 30.38 -4.65 1.42
C ALA A 246 30.30 -4.57 2.96
N VAL A 247 29.10 -4.30 3.49
CA VAL A 247 28.86 -4.24 4.94
C VAL A 247 29.02 -5.62 5.58
N TYR A 248 28.47 -6.67 4.98
CA TYR A 248 28.60 -8.04 5.49
C TYR A 248 30.04 -8.55 5.39
N ALA A 249 30.76 -8.26 4.31
CA ALA A 249 32.18 -8.58 4.21
C ALA A 249 33.01 -7.90 5.32
N ALA A 250 32.69 -6.65 5.67
CA ALA A 250 33.34 -5.95 6.78
C ALA A 250 33.02 -6.60 8.13
N ARG A 251 31.74 -6.89 8.40
CA ARG A 251 31.29 -7.59 9.63
C ARG A 251 31.91 -8.98 9.75
N GLN A 252 32.05 -9.70 8.66
CA GLN A 252 32.70 -11.02 8.63
C GLN A 252 34.19 -10.91 9.01
N ALA A 253 34.87 -9.85 8.57
CA ALA A 253 36.26 -9.59 8.94
C ALA A 253 36.41 -9.19 10.42
N GLU A 254 35.47 -8.39 10.96
CA GLU A 254 35.41 -8.05 12.39
C GLU A 254 35.20 -9.30 13.24
N ARG A 255 34.30 -10.19 12.80
CA ARG A 255 34.08 -11.49 13.44
C ARG A 255 35.32 -12.36 13.44
N ASP A 256 36.02 -12.44 12.31
CA ASP A 256 37.28 -13.17 12.21
C ASP A 256 38.39 -12.54 13.08
N GLY A 257 38.24 -11.25 13.44
CA GLY A 257 39.06 -10.52 14.40
C GLY A 257 38.65 -10.68 15.88
N GLY A 258 37.53 -11.35 16.16
CA GLY A 258 37.06 -11.68 17.51
C GLY A 258 35.80 -10.94 17.97
N ASP A 259 35.15 -10.15 17.12
CA ASP A 259 33.83 -9.58 17.43
C ASP A 259 32.71 -10.62 17.24
N LEU A 260 32.04 -11.00 18.32
CA LEU A 260 31.02 -12.03 18.30
C LEU A 260 29.59 -11.47 18.19
N SER A 261 29.44 -10.17 17.92
CA SER A 261 28.12 -9.50 17.91
C SER A 261 27.11 -10.07 16.91
N TYR A 262 27.60 -10.66 15.81
CA TYR A 262 26.78 -11.27 14.76
C TYR A 262 27.02 -12.78 14.61
N ASP A 263 27.60 -13.45 15.61
CA ASP A 263 27.95 -14.88 15.51
C ASP A 263 26.76 -15.83 15.72
N SER A 264 25.61 -15.30 16.17
CA SER A 264 24.36 -16.03 16.38
C SER A 264 23.16 -15.31 15.75
N PRO A 265 22.07 -16.03 15.42
CA PRO A 265 20.82 -15.43 14.96
C PRO A 265 20.26 -14.40 15.95
N GLU A 266 20.29 -14.70 17.25
CA GLU A 266 19.77 -13.80 18.29
C GLU A 266 20.60 -12.52 18.40
N GLY A 267 21.92 -12.61 18.30
CA GLY A 267 22.80 -11.44 18.26
C GLY A 267 22.47 -10.53 17.08
N ALA A 268 22.34 -11.09 15.88
CA ALA A 268 21.96 -10.36 14.69
C ALA A 268 20.56 -9.72 14.80
N ALA A 269 19.59 -10.43 15.36
CA ALA A 269 18.25 -9.91 15.62
C ALA A 269 18.26 -8.74 16.60
N VAL A 270 18.98 -8.85 17.72
CA VAL A 270 19.11 -7.76 18.72
C VAL A 270 19.74 -6.51 18.13
N HIS A 271 20.72 -6.66 17.24
CA HIS A 271 21.31 -5.53 16.54
C HIS A 271 20.30 -4.84 15.61
N TRP A 272 19.60 -5.62 14.78
CA TRP A 272 18.58 -5.09 13.87
C TRP A 272 17.43 -4.41 14.62
N ILE A 273 16.75 -5.14 15.51
CA ILE A 273 16.41 -4.71 16.88
C ILE A 273 16.57 -3.22 17.21
N SER A 274 17.75 -2.97 17.76
CA SER A 274 18.18 -1.69 18.28
C SER A 274 18.28 -0.61 17.20
N GLU A 275 18.66 -0.96 15.97
CA GLU A 275 18.82 -0.01 14.87
C GLU A 275 17.48 0.42 14.29
N TYR A 276 16.56 -0.53 14.08
CA TYR A 276 15.29 -0.32 13.38
C TYR A 276 14.16 0.10 14.32
N CYS A 277 14.00 -0.57 15.46
CA CYS A 277 12.93 -0.28 16.43
C CYS A 277 13.41 0.65 17.57
N GLY A 278 14.71 0.77 17.79
CA GLY A 278 15.29 1.58 18.85
C GLY A 278 15.59 0.81 20.15
N ALA A 279 16.47 1.37 20.97
CA ALA A 279 17.05 0.68 22.14
C ALA A 279 16.03 0.32 23.25
N LEU A 280 14.93 1.06 23.39
CA LEU A 280 13.88 0.75 24.36
C LEU A 280 13.18 -0.57 24.01
N SER A 281 13.03 -0.84 22.72
CA SER A 281 12.32 -2.01 22.18
C SER A 281 13.06 -3.31 22.53
N VAL A 282 14.39 -3.33 22.37
CA VAL A 282 15.26 -4.47 22.77
C VAL A 282 15.11 -4.84 24.25
N SER A 283 14.94 -3.85 25.14
CA SER A 283 14.80 -4.10 26.58
C SER A 283 13.42 -4.63 26.99
N SER A 284 12.45 -4.59 26.09
CA SER A 284 11.04 -4.89 26.36
C SER A 284 10.52 -6.19 25.76
N GLY A 285 11.22 -6.76 24.78
CA GLY A 285 10.75 -7.95 24.06
C GLY A 285 11.52 -9.22 24.37
N GLU A 286 10.84 -10.35 24.18
CA GLU A 286 11.44 -11.69 24.21
C GLU A 286 11.66 -12.17 22.77
N LEU A 287 12.80 -12.83 22.53
CA LEU A 287 13.10 -13.51 21.26
C LEU A 287 12.81 -15.00 21.42
N THR A 288 11.96 -15.54 20.55
CA THR A 288 11.59 -16.96 20.55
C THR A 288 11.86 -17.57 19.18
N GLU A 289 12.54 -18.71 19.15
CA GLU A 289 12.68 -19.48 17.91
C GLU A 289 11.32 -20.08 17.52
N VAL A 290 10.91 -19.83 16.29
CA VAL A 290 9.64 -20.30 15.73
C VAL A 290 9.91 -21.08 14.45
N ASP A 291 8.97 -21.92 14.05
CA ASP A 291 8.94 -22.37 12.66
C ASP A 291 8.65 -21.13 11.79
N GLY A 292 9.28 -21.07 10.61
CA GLY A 292 8.98 -20.00 9.66
C GLY A 292 7.48 -19.93 9.36
N PRO A 293 6.98 -18.80 8.84
CA PRO A 293 5.60 -18.76 8.37
C PRO A 293 5.40 -19.96 7.43
N GLU A 294 4.38 -20.79 7.68
CA GLU A 294 4.07 -21.93 6.81
C GLU A 294 3.98 -21.43 5.35
N GLY A 295 4.40 -22.23 4.36
CA GLY A 295 4.17 -21.99 2.92
C GLY A 295 4.98 -20.88 2.21
N THR A 296 6.31 -20.96 2.23
CA THR A 296 7.25 -19.97 1.68
C THR A 296 7.30 -19.82 0.13
N GLY A 297 6.16 -19.71 -0.53
CA GLY A 297 6.00 -19.13 -1.85
C GLY A 297 4.84 -18.14 -1.77
N ARG A 298 5.14 -16.89 -1.38
CA ARG A 298 4.17 -15.82 -1.07
C ARG A 298 3.35 -15.94 0.24
N GLU A 299 3.76 -16.73 1.24
CA GLU A 299 3.13 -16.65 2.59
C GLU A 299 3.92 -15.71 3.52
N GLY A 300 3.85 -14.42 3.19
CA GLY A 300 3.91 -13.32 4.17
C GLY A 300 2.58 -12.56 4.21
N GLU A 301 1.56 -13.07 3.50
CA GLU A 301 0.26 -12.46 3.36
C GLU A 301 -0.65 -12.96 4.47
N PRO A 302 -1.43 -12.07 5.11
CA PRO A 302 -2.30 -12.48 6.22
C PRO A 302 -3.30 -13.49 5.70
N THR A 303 -3.36 -14.68 6.27
CA THR A 303 -4.57 -15.48 6.08
C THR A 303 -5.76 -14.69 6.63
N MET A 304 -6.97 -14.92 6.12
CA MET A 304 -8.18 -14.33 6.71
C MET A 304 -8.30 -14.65 8.22
N ALA A 305 -7.76 -15.77 8.68
CA ALA A 305 -7.64 -16.11 10.09
C ALA A 305 -6.66 -15.21 10.86
N ALA A 306 -5.53 -14.82 10.24
CA ALA A 306 -4.58 -13.87 10.80
C ALA A 306 -5.13 -12.44 10.82
N ALA A 307 -5.86 -12.02 9.79
CA ALA A 307 -6.57 -10.75 9.77
C ALA A 307 -7.59 -10.67 10.93
N LEU A 308 -8.37 -11.73 11.14
CA LEU A 308 -9.27 -11.81 12.30
C LEU A 308 -8.52 -11.76 13.62
N ALA A 309 -7.40 -12.47 13.77
CA ALA A 309 -6.61 -12.41 14.99
C ALA A 309 -6.05 -10.99 15.24
N TYR A 310 -5.65 -10.29 14.18
CA TYR A 310 -5.14 -8.93 14.24
C TYR A 310 -6.18 -7.94 14.78
N VAL A 311 -7.42 -8.02 14.28
CA VAL A 311 -8.53 -7.18 14.76
C VAL A 311 -8.69 -7.26 16.29
N PHE A 312 -8.43 -8.43 16.88
CA PHE A 312 -8.52 -8.63 18.33
C PHE A 312 -7.17 -8.47 19.06
N SER A 313 -6.08 -8.03 18.44
CA SER A 313 -4.72 -8.16 18.99
C SER A 313 -4.41 -7.22 20.16
N GLY A 314 -4.93 -6.00 20.15
CA GLY A 314 -4.75 -4.97 21.18
C GLY A 314 -5.94 -4.76 22.11
N ARG A 315 -7.09 -5.41 21.84
CA ARG A 315 -8.33 -5.26 22.62
C ARG A 315 -9.00 -6.60 22.96
N ASP A 316 -9.77 -6.62 24.06
CA ASP A 316 -10.55 -7.79 24.49
C ASP A 316 -11.89 -7.93 23.73
N SER A 317 -12.25 -6.93 22.92
CA SER A 317 -13.45 -6.90 22.09
C SER A 317 -13.19 -6.23 20.74
N ALA A 318 -14.05 -6.53 19.77
CA ALA A 318 -14.18 -5.87 18.49
C ALA A 318 -15.64 -5.49 18.25
N GLU A 319 -15.88 -4.44 17.49
CA GLU A 319 -17.21 -3.95 17.19
C GLU A 319 -17.72 -4.54 15.87
N LEU A 320 -18.88 -5.17 15.88
CA LEU A 320 -19.60 -5.64 14.69
C LEU A 320 -20.70 -4.66 14.32
N TRP A 321 -20.47 -3.96 13.23
CA TRP A 321 -21.34 -2.96 12.68
C TRP A 321 -22.16 -3.57 11.55
N GLY A 322 -23.42 -3.18 11.42
CA GLY A 322 -24.23 -3.52 10.26
C GLY A 322 -25.17 -2.37 9.91
N CYS A 323 -25.35 -2.12 8.61
CA CYS A 323 -26.29 -1.11 8.09
C CYS A 323 -27.35 -1.76 7.21
N LYS A 324 -28.61 -1.31 7.34
CA LYS A 324 -29.73 -1.85 6.57
C LYS A 324 -29.96 -1.16 5.21
N ASP A 325 -29.33 -0.01 5.00
CA ASP A 325 -29.18 0.80 3.79
C ASP A 325 -28.40 2.08 4.23
N PRO A 326 -27.88 2.90 3.31
CA PRO A 326 -27.18 4.14 3.67
C PRO A 326 -27.98 5.12 4.55
N GLY A 327 -29.31 5.00 4.62
CA GLY A 327 -30.20 5.85 5.42
C GLY A 327 -30.72 5.25 6.73
N SER A 328 -30.50 3.96 7.03
CA SER A 328 -31.09 3.28 8.20
C SER A 328 -30.20 3.20 9.44
N GLY A 329 -29.03 3.83 9.41
CA GLY A 329 -28.15 3.92 10.58
C GLY A 329 -27.43 2.60 10.90
N PRO A 330 -26.21 2.66 11.47
CA PRO A 330 -25.52 1.47 11.91
C PRO A 330 -26.03 1.01 13.28
N TRP A 331 -26.10 -0.30 13.48
CA TRP A 331 -26.21 -0.89 14.81
C TRP A 331 -24.91 -1.64 15.12
N ILE A 332 -24.40 -1.51 16.36
CA ILE A 332 -23.18 -2.17 16.83
C ILE A 332 -23.53 -3.31 17.78
N GLU A 333 -22.92 -4.46 17.55
CA GLU A 333 -22.76 -5.53 18.54
C GLU A 333 -21.30 -5.64 18.96
N LEU A 334 -21.04 -5.76 20.27
CA LEU A 334 -19.68 -6.04 20.75
C LEU A 334 -19.41 -7.54 20.67
N LEU A 335 -18.35 -7.90 19.96
CA LEU A 335 -17.82 -9.24 19.91
C LEU A 335 -16.62 -9.34 20.84
N TYR A 336 -16.63 -10.27 21.77
CA TYR A 336 -15.53 -10.48 22.71
C TYR A 336 -14.53 -11.49 22.16
N ARG A 337 -13.28 -11.41 22.64
CA ARG A 337 -12.19 -12.32 22.22
C ARG A 337 -12.53 -13.81 22.39
N GLN A 338 -13.42 -14.19 23.32
CA GLN A 338 -13.87 -15.60 23.44
C GLN A 338 -14.66 -16.09 22.20
N GLU A 339 -15.18 -15.17 21.40
CA GLU A 339 -15.98 -15.44 20.20
C GLU A 339 -15.10 -15.51 18.94
N LEU A 340 -13.80 -15.18 19.05
CA LEU A 340 -12.82 -15.25 17.96
C LEU A 340 -12.76 -16.65 17.34
N ALA A 341 -12.78 -17.71 18.14
CA ALA A 341 -12.76 -19.08 17.63
C ALA A 341 -13.98 -19.38 16.74
N THR A 342 -15.15 -18.84 17.09
CA THR A 342 -16.37 -18.96 16.28
C THR A 342 -16.28 -18.14 14.99
N LEU A 343 -15.71 -16.94 15.05
CA LEU A 343 -15.47 -16.13 13.85
C LEU A 343 -14.47 -16.80 12.91
N GLN A 344 -13.38 -17.36 13.45
CA GLN A 344 -12.40 -18.13 12.69
C GLN A 344 -13.01 -19.38 12.05
N GLU A 345 -13.95 -20.05 12.73
CA GLU A 345 -14.71 -21.16 12.15
C GLU A 345 -15.57 -20.68 10.96
N TRP A 346 -16.30 -19.58 11.11
CA TRP A 346 -17.16 -19.04 10.06
C TRP A 346 -16.38 -18.56 8.85
N PHE A 347 -15.32 -17.78 9.05
CA PHE A 347 -14.44 -17.33 7.98
C PHE A 347 -13.59 -18.48 7.41
N GLY A 348 -13.23 -19.48 8.22
CA GLY A 348 -12.50 -20.66 7.79
C GLY A 348 -13.34 -21.65 6.96
N ALA A 349 -14.67 -21.55 7.02
CA ALA A 349 -15.56 -22.28 6.12
C ALA A 349 -15.58 -21.70 4.68
N CYS A 350 -14.96 -20.54 4.49
CA CYS A 350 -14.81 -19.90 3.19
C CYS A 350 -13.46 -20.26 2.55
N ALA A 351 -13.45 -20.31 1.22
CA ALA A 351 -12.23 -20.35 0.44
C ALA A 351 -11.89 -18.93 -0.01
N TRP A 352 -10.67 -18.49 0.22
CA TRP A 352 -10.24 -17.10 0.05
C TRP A 352 -9.11 -17.00 -0.96
N GLU A 353 -9.19 -16.02 -1.85
CA GLU A 353 -8.10 -15.60 -2.73
C GLU A 353 -7.92 -14.08 -2.60
N ARG A 354 -6.69 -13.60 -2.51
CA ARG A 354 -6.43 -12.15 -2.56
C ARG A 354 -6.48 -11.69 -4.01
N VAL A 355 -7.04 -10.52 -4.25
CA VAL A 355 -7.18 -9.92 -5.58
C VAL A 355 -6.71 -8.47 -5.54
N ASP A 356 -6.30 -7.95 -6.69
CA ASP A 356 -6.01 -6.52 -6.82
C ASP A 356 -7.31 -5.72 -6.69
N ALA A 357 -7.25 -4.52 -6.11
CA ALA A 357 -8.42 -3.66 -5.95
C ALA A 357 -9.09 -3.32 -7.30
N ALA A 358 -8.33 -3.32 -8.40
CA ALA A 358 -8.85 -3.14 -9.76
C ALA A 358 -9.74 -4.31 -10.23
N GLU A 359 -9.64 -5.49 -9.60
CA GLU A 359 -10.46 -6.67 -9.90
C GLU A 359 -11.75 -6.74 -9.05
N GLU A 360 -11.95 -5.79 -8.13
CA GLU A 360 -13.19 -5.69 -7.36
C GLU A 360 -14.36 -5.30 -8.29
N ALA A 361 -15.32 -6.22 -8.40
CA ALA A 361 -16.56 -5.91 -9.12
C ALA A 361 -17.46 -5.02 -8.25
N PRO A 362 -18.17 -4.04 -8.83
CA PRO A 362 -19.17 -3.27 -8.10
C PRO A 362 -20.20 -4.20 -7.44
N TRP A 363 -20.52 -3.96 -6.18
CA TRP A 363 -21.53 -4.75 -5.47
C TRP A 363 -22.95 -4.46 -6.01
N ASP A 364 -23.78 -5.49 -6.09
CA ASP A 364 -25.15 -5.42 -6.60
C ASP A 364 -26.15 -5.20 -5.45
N ASP A 365 -26.85 -4.07 -5.40
CA ASP A 365 -27.84 -3.77 -4.35
C ASP A 365 -29.26 -4.27 -4.66
N SER A 366 -29.45 -5.00 -5.77
CA SER A 366 -30.78 -5.40 -6.24
C SER A 366 -31.46 -6.48 -5.39
N ALA A 367 -30.72 -7.22 -4.55
CA ALA A 367 -31.26 -8.27 -3.69
C ALA A 367 -31.33 -7.82 -2.22
N VAL A 368 -32.43 -8.19 -1.57
CA VAL A 368 -32.65 -7.89 -0.15
C VAL A 368 -31.74 -8.79 0.71
N PRO A 369 -30.85 -8.22 1.54
CA PRO A 369 -29.95 -8.97 2.42
C PRO A 369 -30.67 -9.64 3.60
N PRO A 370 -30.05 -10.68 4.19
CA PRO A 370 -30.54 -11.28 5.42
C PRO A 370 -30.61 -10.24 6.53
N TYR A 371 -31.75 -10.24 7.23
CA TYR A 371 -32.05 -9.28 8.31
C TYR A 371 -31.98 -7.80 7.92
N GLY A 372 -31.88 -7.51 6.62
CA GLY A 372 -31.82 -6.17 6.08
C GLY A 372 -30.42 -5.59 5.96
N SER A 373 -29.33 -6.21 6.45
CA SER A 373 -28.02 -5.57 6.47
C SER A 373 -27.23 -5.69 5.14
N TYR A 374 -26.98 -4.60 4.42
CA TYR A 374 -26.25 -4.59 3.14
C TYR A 374 -24.73 -4.54 3.29
N THR A 375 -24.24 -3.92 4.37
CA THR A 375 -22.81 -3.88 4.69
C THR A 375 -22.63 -4.23 6.15
N MET A 376 -21.60 -5.03 6.44
CA MET A 376 -21.13 -5.33 7.78
C MET A 376 -19.66 -4.97 7.91
N ARG A 377 -19.27 -4.47 9.08
CA ARG A 377 -17.90 -4.05 9.38
C ARG A 377 -17.48 -4.60 10.74
N LEU A 378 -16.30 -5.21 10.81
CA LEU A 378 -15.68 -5.64 12.06
C LEU A 378 -14.50 -4.70 12.35
N LEU A 379 -14.58 -3.95 13.44
CA LEU A 379 -13.64 -2.86 13.74
C LEU A 379 -13.01 -3.02 15.12
N SER A 380 -11.69 -2.89 15.19
CA SER A 380 -10.92 -2.70 16.43
C SER A 380 -9.52 -2.14 16.08
N ASP A 381 -8.45 -2.93 16.16
CA ASP A 381 -7.09 -2.49 15.74
C ASP A 381 -6.89 -2.61 14.22
N GLY A 382 -7.76 -3.40 13.57
CA GLY A 382 -7.91 -3.47 12.13
C GLY A 382 -9.38 -3.38 11.75
N ASP A 383 -9.64 -3.44 10.45
CA ASP A 383 -10.97 -3.26 9.87
C ASP A 383 -11.25 -4.33 8.81
N ILE A 384 -12.41 -4.98 8.90
CA ILE A 384 -12.87 -5.97 7.92
C ILE A 384 -14.27 -5.56 7.46
N ILE A 385 -14.43 -5.24 6.18
CA ILE A 385 -15.68 -4.77 5.57
C ILE A 385 -16.21 -5.82 4.59
N LEU A 386 -17.48 -6.17 4.73
CA LEU A 386 -18.19 -7.17 3.93
C LEU A 386 -19.49 -6.58 3.37
N HIS A 387 -19.86 -6.94 2.14
CA HIS A 387 -21.14 -6.54 1.53
C HIS A 387 -21.97 -7.76 1.11
N TRP A 388 -23.29 -7.73 1.30
CA TRP A 388 -24.16 -8.91 1.11
C TRP A 388 -24.00 -9.60 -0.26
N ASN A 389 -24.04 -8.82 -1.33
CA ASN A 389 -24.00 -9.29 -2.71
C ASN A 389 -22.62 -9.11 -3.36
N SER A 390 -21.57 -9.01 -2.55
CA SER A 390 -20.20 -8.93 -3.01
C SER A 390 -19.42 -10.08 -2.39
N PRO A 391 -18.82 -11.00 -3.16
CA PRO A 391 -17.93 -11.99 -2.57
C PRO A 391 -16.61 -11.38 -2.07
N TYR A 392 -16.42 -10.07 -2.21
CA TYR A 392 -15.22 -9.37 -1.82
C TYR A 392 -15.33 -8.84 -0.38
N VAL A 393 -14.20 -8.92 0.32
CA VAL A 393 -14.01 -8.44 1.68
C VAL A 393 -12.81 -7.52 1.67
N ALA A 394 -13.01 -6.27 2.10
CA ALA A 394 -11.91 -5.34 2.29
C ALA A 394 -11.34 -5.51 3.71
N VAL A 395 -10.03 -5.64 3.80
CA VAL A 395 -9.29 -5.84 5.05
C VAL A 395 -8.26 -4.73 5.18
N TYR A 396 -8.39 -3.87 6.17
CA TYR A 396 -7.43 -2.82 6.48
C TYR A 396 -6.70 -3.16 7.78
N LEU A 397 -5.38 -3.26 7.71
CA LEU A 397 -4.51 -3.57 8.85
C LEU A 397 -3.44 -2.48 8.87
N ASP A 398 -3.31 -1.77 9.99
CA ASP A 398 -2.41 -0.59 10.11
C ASP A 398 -2.60 0.50 9.04
N GLY A 399 -3.79 0.59 8.46
CA GLY A 399 -4.11 1.54 7.38
C GLY A 399 -3.76 1.07 5.97
N GLU A 400 -3.19 -0.13 5.81
CA GLU A 400 -2.99 -0.75 4.50
C GLU A 400 -4.21 -1.60 4.12
N GLY A 401 -4.84 -1.28 3.00
CA GLY A 401 -6.04 -1.97 2.50
C GLY A 401 -5.72 -3.13 1.55
N GLN A 402 -6.36 -4.27 1.77
CA GLN A 402 -6.27 -5.46 0.93
C GLN A 402 -7.68 -5.96 0.57
N ILE A 403 -7.85 -6.48 -0.66
CA ILE A 403 -9.13 -7.04 -1.11
C ILE A 403 -9.02 -8.56 -1.19
N TRP A 404 -9.96 -9.24 -0.54
CA TRP A 404 -10.06 -10.69 -0.47
C TRP A 404 -11.36 -11.14 -1.11
N ARG A 405 -11.27 -12.03 -2.10
CA ARG A 405 -12.43 -12.64 -2.73
C ARG A 405 -12.71 -14.02 -2.13
N CYS A 406 -13.95 -14.21 -1.68
CA CYS A 406 -14.48 -15.48 -1.26
C CYS A 406 -14.93 -16.30 -2.48
N THR A 407 -14.30 -17.45 -2.74
CA THR A 407 -14.67 -18.31 -3.88
C THR A 407 -15.75 -19.34 -3.52
N SER A 408 -16.00 -19.57 -2.23
CA SER A 408 -17.09 -20.42 -1.76
C SER A 408 -17.48 -20.11 -0.31
N GLY A 409 -18.77 -20.22 0.02
CA GLY A 409 -19.25 -20.14 1.41
C GLY A 409 -19.70 -18.74 1.89
N TYR A 410 -19.48 -17.70 1.08
CA TYR A 410 -19.75 -16.30 1.43
C TYR A 410 -21.18 -16.05 1.96
N ASP A 411 -22.19 -16.56 1.26
CA ASP A 411 -23.61 -16.50 1.65
C ASP A 411 -23.85 -16.93 3.09
N GLN A 412 -23.19 -18.01 3.52
CA GLN A 412 -23.39 -18.59 4.84
C GLN A 412 -22.67 -17.74 5.90
N LEU A 413 -21.44 -17.31 5.61
CA LEU A 413 -20.68 -16.39 6.46
C LEU A 413 -21.49 -15.11 6.72
N TYR A 414 -21.96 -14.47 5.65
CA TYR A 414 -22.69 -13.21 5.76
C TYR A 414 -24.00 -13.38 6.54
N ARG A 415 -24.75 -14.48 6.31
CA ARG A 415 -25.97 -14.77 7.09
C ARG A 415 -25.68 -14.96 8.58
N SER A 416 -24.59 -15.64 8.94
CA SER A 416 -24.21 -15.86 10.34
C SER A 416 -23.84 -14.55 11.04
N LEU A 417 -23.10 -13.67 10.36
CA LEU A 417 -22.81 -12.32 10.88
C LEU A 417 -24.10 -11.49 11.00
N ALA A 418 -24.93 -11.46 9.95
CA ALA A 418 -26.17 -10.69 9.92
C ALA A 418 -27.19 -11.16 10.97
N GLU A 419 -27.27 -12.47 11.26
CA GLU A 419 -28.09 -13.01 12.34
C GLU A 419 -27.63 -12.51 13.71
N ARG A 420 -26.31 -12.50 13.93
CA ARG A 420 -25.71 -12.01 15.18
C ARG A 420 -25.98 -10.52 15.38
N TRP A 421 -25.81 -9.73 14.33
CA TRP A 421 -26.17 -8.32 14.32
C TRP A 421 -27.67 -8.10 14.57
N ALA A 422 -28.54 -8.88 13.92
CA ALA A 422 -29.99 -8.76 14.07
C ALA A 422 -30.48 -9.06 15.49
N TRP A 423 -29.83 -9.99 16.19
CA TRP A 423 -30.09 -10.26 17.61
C TRP A 423 -29.86 -9.00 18.47
N LYS A 424 -28.85 -8.20 18.14
CA LYS A 424 -28.57 -6.94 18.84
C LYS A 424 -29.56 -5.84 18.48
N VAL A 425 -29.91 -5.70 17.20
CA VAL A 425 -30.96 -4.77 16.75
C VAL A 425 -32.28 -5.00 17.51
N ALA A 426 -32.62 -6.26 17.76
CA ALA A 426 -33.84 -6.62 18.51
C ALA A 426 -33.85 -6.16 19.99
N GLN A 427 -32.70 -5.73 20.54
CA GLN A 427 -32.60 -5.21 21.92
C GLN A 427 -32.90 -3.71 22.01
N GLY A 428 -33.07 -3.02 20.88
CA GLY A 428 -33.80 -1.75 20.80
C GLY A 428 -33.00 -0.45 20.95
N THR A 429 -31.79 -0.49 21.52
CA THR A 429 -30.94 0.71 21.65
C THR A 429 -29.68 0.59 20.78
N PRO A 430 -29.40 1.54 19.86
CA PRO A 430 -28.16 1.55 19.08
C PRO A 430 -26.93 1.65 20.01
N GLY A 431 -25.96 0.74 19.83
CA GLY A 431 -24.75 0.67 20.67
C GLY A 431 -23.86 1.92 20.68
N TYR A 432 -24.04 2.85 19.74
CA TYR A 432 -23.34 4.15 19.71
C TYR A 432 -23.66 5.03 20.91
N PHE A 433 -24.87 4.89 21.46
CA PHE A 433 -25.28 5.69 22.61
C PHE A 433 -24.66 5.22 23.92
N SER A 434 -24.20 3.96 23.99
CA SER A 434 -23.42 3.46 25.13
C SER A 434 -21.95 3.89 25.10
N ALA A 435 -21.38 4.23 23.94
CA ALA A 435 -20.02 4.80 23.86
C ALA A 435 -19.92 6.22 24.46
N LEU A 436 -21.06 6.90 24.62
CA LEU A 436 -21.17 8.16 25.36
C LEU A 436 -21.10 7.96 26.89
N THR A 437 -21.21 6.72 27.39
CA THR A 437 -21.49 6.43 28.81
C THR A 437 -20.59 5.36 29.46
N ASP A 438 -19.64 4.78 28.72
CA ASP A 438 -18.71 3.76 29.24
C ASP A 438 -17.75 4.32 30.33
N GLU A 439 -17.14 3.48 31.16
CA GLU A 439 -16.27 3.92 32.29
C GLU A 439 -15.00 4.70 31.85
N ASP A 440 -14.57 4.52 30.58
CA ASP A 440 -13.54 5.33 29.91
C ASP A 440 -14.13 6.55 29.16
N GLY A 441 -15.46 6.69 29.15
CA GLY A 441 -16.26 7.65 28.40
C GLY A 441 -16.82 8.82 29.24
N PRO A 442 -15.99 9.86 29.44
CA PRO A 442 -16.41 11.25 29.37
C PRO A 442 -15.80 11.98 28.16
N ALA A 443 -15.16 11.25 27.24
CA ALA A 443 -14.34 11.84 26.17
C ALA A 443 -15.14 12.59 25.10
N LEU A 444 -16.40 12.23 24.85
CA LEU A 444 -17.24 12.90 23.84
C LEU A 444 -17.63 14.32 24.27
N LEU A 445 -17.75 14.59 25.58
CA LEU A 445 -18.10 15.93 26.07
C LEU A 445 -16.89 16.89 26.08
N ALA A 446 -15.66 16.42 25.95
CA ALA A 446 -14.45 17.25 26.09
C ALA A 446 -14.21 18.28 24.97
N GLY A 447 -15.00 18.25 23.88
CA GLY A 447 -14.81 19.06 22.68
C GLY A 447 -15.66 20.33 22.57
N ALA A 448 -16.30 20.81 23.64
CA ALA A 448 -17.00 22.10 23.57
C ALA A 448 -15.98 23.24 23.39
N GLU A 449 -16.00 23.96 22.26
CA GLU A 449 -15.20 25.17 22.09
C GLU A 449 -15.53 26.19 23.19
N GLY A 450 -14.55 26.43 24.07
CA GLY A 450 -14.59 27.40 25.17
C GLY A 450 -14.80 26.76 26.54
N ASP A 451 -14.19 27.36 27.58
CA ASP A 451 -14.25 26.98 29.01
C ASP A 451 -15.69 26.91 29.57
N ARG A 452 -16.49 25.94 29.14
CA ARG A 452 -17.88 25.74 29.56
C ARG A 452 -18.04 24.41 30.31
N PRO A 453 -18.87 24.35 31.36
CA PRO A 453 -19.10 23.13 32.11
C PRO A 453 -19.75 22.06 31.22
N LEU A 454 -19.28 20.82 31.36
CA LEU A 454 -19.83 19.67 30.65
C LEU A 454 -21.19 19.28 31.24
N PRO A 455 -22.16 18.81 30.42
CA PRO A 455 -23.42 18.30 30.93
C PRO A 455 -23.20 17.07 31.83
N ASP A 456 -24.05 16.89 32.86
CA ASP A 456 -24.05 15.69 33.72
C ASP A 456 -24.22 14.41 32.87
N PRO A 457 -23.18 13.55 32.75
CA PRO A 457 -23.22 12.38 31.88
C PRO A 457 -24.35 11.41 32.23
N GLY A 458 -24.66 11.25 33.52
CA GLY A 458 -25.71 10.32 33.97
C GLY A 458 -27.13 10.81 33.65
N ALA A 459 -27.34 12.12 33.57
CA ALA A 459 -28.63 12.70 33.17
C ALA A 459 -28.85 12.60 31.66
N VAL A 460 -27.77 12.75 30.87
CA VAL A 460 -27.79 12.56 29.41
C VAL A 460 -28.05 11.09 29.10
N GLU A 461 -27.34 10.17 29.74
CA GLU A 461 -27.55 8.72 29.62
C GLU A 461 -29.01 8.33 29.90
N ALA A 462 -29.55 8.72 31.06
CA ALA A 462 -30.93 8.41 31.43
C ALA A 462 -31.96 8.98 30.44
N ALA A 463 -31.71 10.16 29.87
CA ALA A 463 -32.56 10.74 28.84
C ALA A 463 -32.48 9.98 27.51
N MET A 464 -31.30 9.48 27.14
CA MET A 464 -31.08 8.69 25.93
C MET A 464 -31.70 7.30 26.02
N GLU A 465 -31.60 6.65 27.19
CA GLU A 465 -32.26 5.37 27.48
C GLU A 465 -33.79 5.49 27.51
N ALA A 466 -34.32 6.64 27.89
CA ALA A 466 -35.76 6.91 27.92
C ALA A 466 -36.36 7.16 26.52
N LEU A 467 -35.54 7.28 25.48
CA LEU A 467 -35.97 7.51 24.10
C LEU A 467 -35.93 6.23 23.28
N THR A 468 -36.94 6.05 22.43
CA THR A 468 -36.90 5.06 21.36
C THR A 468 -36.33 5.71 20.11
N TRP A 469 -35.22 5.16 19.62
CA TRP A 469 -34.48 5.71 18.49
C TRP A 469 -34.89 5.06 17.17
N THR A 470 -35.17 5.89 16.17
CA THR A 470 -35.47 5.42 14.81
C THR A 470 -34.59 6.18 13.82
N PRO A 471 -33.94 5.51 12.85
CA PRO A 471 -33.23 6.20 11.79
C PRO A 471 -34.21 6.97 10.90
N VAL A 472 -33.79 8.14 10.38
CA VAL A 472 -34.61 9.00 9.52
C VAL A 472 -33.82 9.50 8.31
N GLU A 473 -34.52 9.81 7.22
CA GLU A 473 -33.91 10.38 6.00
C GLU A 473 -33.21 11.72 6.28
N PRO A 474 -32.16 12.06 5.50
CA PRO A 474 -31.29 13.18 5.83
C PRO A 474 -32.02 14.51 5.85
N ALA A 475 -31.77 15.30 6.91
CA ALA A 475 -32.13 16.71 6.90
C ALA A 475 -31.16 17.47 5.97
N PRO A 476 -31.65 18.43 5.15
CA PRO A 476 -30.95 18.93 3.96
C PRO A 476 -29.79 19.91 4.21
N ALA A 477 -29.25 20.03 5.42
CA ALA A 477 -28.20 21.01 5.74
C ALA A 477 -26.82 20.34 5.81
N GLU A 478 -25.84 20.89 5.09
CA GLU A 478 -24.42 20.47 5.13
C GLU A 478 -23.81 20.61 6.55
N GLU A 479 -24.36 21.50 7.38
CA GLU A 479 -24.04 21.61 8.80
C GLU A 479 -25.34 21.80 9.61
N PRO A 480 -25.71 20.84 10.48
CA PRO A 480 -26.93 20.96 11.27
C PRO A 480 -26.77 21.93 12.44
N GLU A 481 -27.74 22.82 12.62
CA GLU A 481 -27.78 23.72 13.78
C GLU A 481 -28.14 22.94 15.07
N GLY A 482 -27.15 22.70 15.91
CA GLY A 482 -27.33 21.95 17.16
C GLY A 482 -26.11 21.99 18.09
N VAL A 483 -26.19 21.29 19.22
CA VAL A 483 -25.06 21.10 20.14
C VAL A 483 -24.20 19.97 19.60
N THR A 484 -22.96 20.28 19.22
CA THR A 484 -22.03 19.29 18.67
C THR A 484 -21.09 18.78 19.76
N VAL A 485 -20.93 17.47 19.78
CA VAL A 485 -20.14 16.67 20.72
C VAL A 485 -19.14 15.88 19.89
N THR A 486 -17.87 15.87 20.26
CA THR A 486 -16.80 15.26 19.46
C THR A 486 -15.85 14.53 20.38
N ASP A 487 -15.42 13.35 19.99
CA ASP A 487 -14.46 12.58 20.77
C ASP A 487 -13.04 13.19 20.70
N ALA A 488 -12.13 12.69 21.53
CA ALA A 488 -10.77 13.21 21.61
C ALA A 488 -9.96 12.99 20.32
N SER A 489 -10.33 12.03 19.48
CA SER A 489 -9.66 11.75 18.20
C SER A 489 -10.20 12.59 17.03
N GLY A 490 -11.37 13.20 17.19
CA GLY A 490 -12.07 13.91 16.10
C GLY A 490 -12.74 12.98 15.08
N TYR A 491 -12.62 11.66 15.28
CA TYR A 491 -13.17 10.63 14.40
C TYR A 491 -14.68 10.46 14.60
N TYR A 492 -15.23 10.85 15.75
CA TYR A 492 -16.67 10.77 16.01
C TYR A 492 -17.23 12.15 16.33
N ARG A 493 -18.26 12.57 15.61
CA ARG A 493 -18.97 13.83 15.82
C ARG A 493 -20.48 13.58 15.87
N MET A 494 -21.12 14.06 16.93
CA MET A 494 -22.57 13.99 17.10
C MET A 494 -23.15 15.39 17.27
N THR A 495 -24.11 15.76 16.44
CA THR A 495 -24.85 17.03 16.57
C THR A 495 -26.26 16.75 17.04
N PHE A 496 -26.58 17.21 18.25
CA PHE A 496 -27.89 17.12 18.85
C PHE A 496 -28.71 18.36 18.47
N CYS A 497 -29.78 18.14 17.74
CA CYS A 497 -30.68 19.17 17.21
C CYS A 497 -31.97 19.26 18.05
N PRO A 498 -32.72 20.37 17.95
CA PRO A 498 -34.04 20.50 18.56
C PRO A 498 -34.96 19.33 18.20
N GLY A 499 -35.77 18.88 19.16
CA GLY A 499 -36.74 17.80 18.95
C GLY A 499 -36.15 16.39 18.98
N ASN A 500 -35.03 16.16 19.67
CA ASN A 500 -34.35 14.86 19.80
C ASN A 500 -33.90 14.27 18.45
N LEU A 501 -33.61 15.15 17.49
CA LEU A 501 -32.98 14.77 16.24
C LEU A 501 -31.46 14.78 16.45
N VAL A 502 -30.77 13.72 16.05
CA VAL A 502 -29.31 13.59 16.24
C VAL A 502 -28.68 13.27 14.89
N TYR A 503 -27.73 14.10 14.49
CA TYR A 503 -26.85 13.82 13.37
C TYR A 503 -25.56 13.18 13.87
N TYR A 504 -25.17 12.06 13.29
CA TYR A 504 -23.96 11.33 13.61
C TYR A 504 -23.03 11.36 12.40
N TYR A 505 -21.82 11.86 12.60
CA TYR A 505 -20.76 11.95 11.62
C TYR A 505 -19.55 11.15 12.12
N MET A 506 -18.99 10.32 11.24
CA MET A 506 -17.83 9.51 11.55
C MET A 506 -16.72 9.65 10.50
N ASP A 507 -17.10 9.65 9.22
CA ASP A 507 -16.18 9.85 8.10
C ASP A 507 -16.93 10.36 6.86
N ASP A 508 -16.23 10.52 5.74
CA ASP A 508 -16.80 11.03 4.48
C ASP A 508 -17.88 10.12 3.87
N TYR A 509 -18.08 8.91 4.39
CA TYR A 509 -18.96 7.89 3.82
C TYR A 509 -20.10 7.43 4.76
N TRP A 510 -20.00 7.67 6.07
CA TRP A 510 -20.91 7.11 7.07
C TRP A 510 -21.52 8.19 7.98
N ASN A 511 -22.63 8.77 7.51
CA ASN A 511 -23.33 9.87 8.16
C ASN A 511 -24.82 9.56 8.34
N PHE A 512 -25.35 9.71 9.55
CA PHE A 512 -26.70 9.21 9.89
C PHE A 512 -27.54 10.21 10.67
N TRP A 513 -28.85 10.12 10.49
CA TRP A 513 -29.82 10.87 11.26
C TRP A 513 -30.69 9.92 12.08
N PHE A 514 -30.85 10.25 13.36
CA PHE A 514 -31.68 9.52 14.31
C PHE A 514 -32.70 10.43 14.95
N GLN A 515 -33.94 9.94 15.03
CA GLN A 515 -35.02 10.58 15.76
C GLN A 515 -35.29 9.82 17.04
N GLY A 516 -35.04 10.47 18.18
CA GLY A 516 -35.48 9.99 19.49
C GLY A 516 -36.96 10.32 19.70
N THR A 517 -37.77 9.32 20.07
CA THR A 517 -39.18 9.49 20.40
C THR A 517 -39.44 9.04 21.84
N GLY A 518 -40.10 9.88 22.64
CA GLY A 518 -40.34 9.64 24.06
C GLY A 518 -40.60 10.95 24.80
N GLU A 519 -40.66 10.88 26.13
CA GLU A 519 -40.97 12.05 26.99
C GLU A 519 -39.72 12.86 27.39
N ALA A 520 -38.51 12.32 27.18
CA ALA A 520 -37.27 13.04 27.46
C ALA A 520 -36.96 14.09 26.39
N GLU A 521 -36.36 15.22 26.77
CA GLU A 521 -35.89 16.25 25.85
C GLU A 521 -34.37 16.43 25.98
N LEU A 522 -33.60 15.88 25.03
CA LEU A 522 -32.13 15.90 25.06
C LEU A 522 -31.55 17.28 24.76
N TYR A 523 -32.10 17.96 23.77
CA TYR A 523 -31.58 19.26 23.31
C TYR A 523 -31.63 20.34 24.41
N PRO A 524 -32.73 20.50 25.19
CA PRO A 524 -32.75 21.38 26.36
C PRO A 524 -31.79 20.97 27.47
N LEU A 525 -31.61 19.66 27.75
CA LEU A 525 -30.65 19.18 28.75
C LEU A 525 -29.22 19.58 28.41
N LEU A 526 -28.86 19.53 27.13
CA LEU A 526 -27.56 19.96 26.61
C LEU A 526 -27.43 21.50 26.57
N LEU A 527 -28.54 22.24 26.43
CA LEU A 527 -28.57 23.71 26.45
C LEU A 527 -28.53 24.31 27.87
N GLU A 528 -29.24 23.74 28.84
CA GLU A 528 -29.34 24.26 30.21
C GLU A 528 -28.01 24.20 30.98
N GLN A 529 -27.05 23.40 30.51
CA GLN A 529 -25.71 23.28 31.09
C GLN A 529 -24.63 24.02 30.26
N THR A 530 -25.01 24.64 29.13
CA THR A 530 -24.12 25.45 28.27
C THR A 530 -24.38 26.97 28.33
N ALA A 531 -25.31 27.42 29.18
CA ALA A 531 -25.73 28.82 29.38
C ALA A 531 -25.06 29.53 30.58
#